data_AF-A0A7S2N744-F1
#
_entry.id   AF-A0A7S2N744-F1
#
_cell.length_a   1.000
_cell.length_b   1.000
_cell.length_c   1.000
_cell.angle_alpha   90.00
_cell.angle_beta   90.00
_cell.angle_gamma   90.00
#
_symmetry.space_group_name_H-M   'P 1'
#
loop_
_entity.id
_entity.type
_entity.pdbx_description
1 polymer ?
#
loop_
_entity_poly.entity_id
_entity_poly.type
_entity_poly.pdbx_seq_one_letter_code
_entity_poly.pdbx_strand_id
1 'polypeptide(L)'
;GSHAGNRLACQEFMILPVGASSFKDAMIIGAEVYHNLKTCIKKKYGQDACNVGDEGGFAPNVQDNNEALDVLMDAIKKSGHEGKVKIGTDVAASEFYKADGKVYDLDFKNPDSTAEMKKTAKELIEYYKSWLSKYPFVSIEDPFDQD
;
A
#
# COMPACT_ATOMS: atom_id res chain seq x y z
N GLY A 1 -0.07 8.09 -2.49
CA GLY A 1 0.93 9.17 -2.48
C GLY A 1 1.00 9.85 -3.82
N SER A 2 1.99 10.71 -4.01
CA SER A 2 2.07 11.63 -5.15
C SER A 2 2.36 10.93 -6.49
N HIS A 3 2.79 9.66 -6.48
CA HIS A 3 3.13 8.88 -7.69
C HIS A 3 1.94 8.26 -8.44
N ALA A 4 0.69 8.45 -7.95
CA ALA A 4 -0.49 7.89 -8.59
C ALA A 4 -1.67 8.87 -8.58
N GLY A 5 -2.49 8.87 -9.65
CA GLY A 5 -3.72 9.67 -9.74
C GLY A 5 -4.91 9.12 -8.95
N ASN A 6 -4.73 8.05 -8.17
CA ASN A 6 -5.79 7.43 -7.36
C ASN A 6 -5.90 8.10 -5.97
N ARG A 7 -6.89 7.65 -5.17
CA ARG A 7 -7.19 8.19 -3.83
C ARG A 7 -6.23 7.73 -2.73
N LEU A 8 -5.25 6.87 -3.02
CA LEU A 8 -4.33 6.38 -1.98
C LEU A 8 -3.51 7.51 -1.39
N ALA A 9 -3.55 7.62 -0.06
CA ALA A 9 -2.66 8.49 0.69
C ALA A 9 -1.24 7.95 0.71
N CYS A 10 -1.05 6.69 1.13
CA CYS A 10 0.27 6.05 1.19
C CYS A 10 0.90 5.94 -0.19
N GLN A 11 2.21 6.15 -0.27
CA GLN A 11 2.92 6.16 -1.54
C GLN A 11 3.05 4.76 -2.12
N GLU A 12 3.49 3.81 -1.31
CA GLU A 12 3.88 2.48 -1.79
C GLU A 12 3.34 1.36 -0.90
N PHE A 13 2.94 0.27 -1.56
CA PHE A 13 2.73 -1.03 -0.92
C PHE A 13 3.63 -2.05 -1.59
N MET A 14 4.56 -2.60 -0.82
CA MET A 14 5.61 -3.51 -1.29
C MET A 14 5.36 -4.93 -0.81
N ILE A 15 5.83 -5.91 -1.59
CA ILE A 15 5.93 -7.31 -1.19
C ILE A 15 7.37 -7.65 -0.84
N LEU A 16 7.57 -8.39 0.25
CA LEU A 16 8.87 -8.80 0.75
C LEU A 16 8.91 -10.32 0.87
N PRO A 17 9.55 -11.04 -0.08
CA PRO A 17 9.71 -12.50 -0.06
C PRO A 17 10.69 -13.02 1.02
N VAL A 18 10.46 -12.67 2.29
CA VAL A 18 11.39 -12.99 3.41
C VAL A 18 11.53 -14.48 3.72
N GLY A 19 10.57 -15.31 3.30
CA GLY A 19 10.60 -16.76 3.46
C GLY A 19 11.31 -17.50 2.33
N ALA A 20 11.96 -16.78 1.40
CA ALA A 20 12.71 -17.37 0.30
C ALA A 20 14.05 -17.99 0.79
N SER A 21 14.50 -19.03 0.10
CA SER A 21 15.74 -19.77 0.41
C SER A 21 17.00 -19.12 -0.17
N SER A 22 16.84 -18.21 -1.13
CA SER A 22 17.92 -17.50 -1.80
C SER A 22 17.38 -16.25 -2.49
N PHE A 23 18.27 -15.35 -2.93
CA PHE A 23 17.85 -14.19 -3.72
C PHE A 23 17.14 -14.58 -5.03
N LYS A 24 17.60 -15.65 -5.69
CA LYS A 24 16.95 -16.17 -6.90
C LYS A 24 15.51 -16.61 -6.63
N ASP A 25 15.30 -17.35 -5.54
CA ASP A 25 13.99 -17.80 -5.09
C ASP A 25 13.09 -16.61 -4.73
N ALA A 26 13.63 -15.60 -4.03
CA ALA A 26 12.91 -14.37 -3.70
C ALA A 26 12.44 -13.63 -4.96
N MET A 27 13.29 -13.53 -5.98
CA MET A 27 12.94 -12.87 -7.25
C MET A 27 11.83 -13.62 -8.00
N ILE A 28 11.87 -14.95 -8.01
CA ILE A 28 10.80 -15.78 -8.61
C ILE A 28 9.47 -15.55 -7.88
N ILE A 29 9.48 -15.64 -6.54
CA ILE A 29 8.29 -15.38 -5.72
C ILE A 29 7.74 -13.97 -6.00
N GLY A 30 8.60 -12.95 -6.01
CA GLY A 30 8.20 -11.57 -6.29
C GLY A 30 7.53 -11.43 -7.66
N ALA A 31 8.12 -12.00 -8.71
CA ALA A 31 7.58 -11.97 -10.06
C ALA A 31 6.24 -12.71 -10.19
N GLU A 32 6.10 -13.86 -9.54
CA GLU A 32 4.85 -14.64 -9.55
C GLU A 32 3.71 -13.92 -8.81
N VAL A 33 4.00 -13.29 -7.66
CA VAL A 33 3.03 -12.45 -6.95
C VAL A 33 2.64 -11.24 -7.80
N TYR A 34 3.61 -10.56 -8.43
CA TYR A 34 3.35 -9.39 -9.28
C TYR A 34 2.45 -9.72 -10.49
N HIS A 35 2.68 -10.84 -11.18
CA HIS A 35 1.81 -11.27 -12.28
C HIS A 35 0.41 -11.70 -11.81
N ASN A 36 0.30 -12.33 -10.63
CA ASN A 36 -0.99 -12.62 -10.01
C ASN A 36 -1.72 -11.33 -9.61
N LEU A 37 -1.00 -10.34 -9.09
CA LEU A 37 -1.54 -9.03 -8.74
C LEU A 37 -2.12 -8.34 -9.98
N LYS A 38 -1.40 -8.35 -11.11
CA LYS A 38 -1.93 -7.86 -12.39
C LYS A 38 -3.26 -8.52 -12.76
N THR A 39 -3.37 -9.83 -12.55
CA THR A 39 -4.60 -10.58 -12.84
C THR A 39 -5.74 -10.19 -11.90
N CYS A 40 -5.47 -10.03 -10.61
CA CYS A 40 -6.43 -9.54 -9.62
C CYS A 40 -6.94 -8.14 -9.97
N ILE A 41 -6.01 -7.22 -10.29
CA ILE A 41 -6.32 -5.84 -10.66
C ILE A 41 -7.14 -5.80 -11.95
N LYS A 42 -6.71 -6.51 -13.00
CA LYS A 42 -7.45 -6.58 -14.27
C LYS A 42 -8.88 -7.05 -14.07
N LYS A 43 -9.08 -8.06 -13.23
CA LYS A 43 -10.41 -8.62 -12.94
C LYS A 43 -11.29 -7.63 -12.17
N LYS A 44 -10.73 -6.88 -11.23
CA LYS A 44 -11.50 -6.00 -10.33
C LYS A 44 -11.71 -4.59 -10.89
N TYR A 45 -10.72 -4.02 -11.56
CA TYR A 45 -10.68 -2.62 -12.00
C TYR A 45 -10.60 -2.45 -13.53
N GLY A 46 -10.47 -3.55 -14.29
CA GLY A 46 -10.38 -3.52 -15.74
C GLY A 46 -8.94 -3.45 -16.29
N GLN A 47 -8.84 -3.51 -17.61
CA GLN A 47 -7.55 -3.61 -18.33
C GLN A 47 -6.65 -2.38 -18.10
N ASP A 48 -7.23 -1.18 -18.05
CA ASP A 48 -6.46 0.07 -17.99
C ASP A 48 -5.82 0.30 -16.62
N ALA A 49 -6.36 -0.33 -15.57
CA ALA A 49 -5.78 -0.32 -14.22
C ALA A 49 -4.46 -1.12 -14.10
N CYS A 50 -4.08 -1.85 -15.17
CA CYS A 50 -2.84 -2.62 -15.22
C CYS A 50 -1.66 -1.85 -15.81
N ASN A 51 -1.84 -0.57 -16.12
CA ASN A 51 -0.73 0.32 -16.45
C ASN A 51 0.18 0.49 -15.23
N VAL A 52 1.46 0.72 -15.48
CA VAL A 52 2.48 0.82 -14.43
C VAL A 52 2.90 2.29 -14.24
N GLY A 53 3.20 2.65 -12.99
CA GLY A 53 3.83 3.92 -12.64
C GLY A 53 5.34 3.90 -12.88
N ASP A 54 6.02 4.95 -12.41
CA ASP A 54 7.45 5.19 -12.66
C ASP A 54 8.35 4.05 -12.15
N GLU A 55 7.95 3.39 -11.06
CA GLU A 55 8.70 2.30 -10.44
C GLU A 55 8.20 0.90 -10.85
N GLY A 56 7.34 0.83 -11.86
CA GLY A 56 6.80 -0.44 -12.36
C GLY A 56 5.66 -1.03 -11.52
N GLY A 57 5.25 -0.39 -10.42
CA GLY A 57 4.06 -0.77 -9.65
C GLY A 57 2.75 -0.43 -10.36
N PHE A 58 1.65 -1.10 -9.98
CA PHE A 58 0.32 -0.79 -10.51
C PHE A 58 -0.35 0.36 -9.74
N ALA A 59 -1.13 1.18 -10.43
CA ALA A 59 -1.90 2.27 -9.84
C ALA A 59 -3.42 2.10 -10.04
N PRO A 60 -4.05 1.03 -9.50
CA PRO A 60 -5.49 0.85 -9.61
C PRO A 60 -6.25 1.95 -8.88
N ASN A 61 -7.49 2.23 -9.32
CA ASN A 61 -8.36 3.22 -8.67
C ASN A 61 -9.06 2.63 -7.43
N VAL A 62 -8.26 2.21 -6.45
CA VAL A 62 -8.73 1.80 -5.13
C VAL A 62 -9.29 3.00 -4.36
N GLN A 63 -10.24 2.75 -3.47
CA GLN A 63 -10.90 3.77 -2.66
C GLN A 63 -10.09 4.16 -1.43
N ASP A 64 -9.38 3.20 -0.83
CA ASP A 64 -8.52 3.42 0.33
C ASP A 64 -7.35 2.42 0.39
N ASN A 65 -6.46 2.64 1.37
CA ASN A 65 -5.28 1.80 1.60
C ASN A 65 -5.63 0.34 1.97
N ASN A 66 -6.74 0.10 2.68
CA ASN A 66 -7.13 -1.26 3.08
C ASN A 66 -7.57 -2.06 1.84
N GLU A 67 -8.28 -1.43 0.91
CA GLU A 67 -8.66 -2.08 -0.34
C GLU A 67 -7.43 -2.49 -1.17
N ALA A 68 -6.40 -1.64 -1.21
CA ALA A 68 -5.13 -1.98 -1.86
C ALA A 68 -4.46 -3.21 -1.21
N LEU A 69 -4.42 -3.23 0.13
CA LEU A 69 -3.86 -4.33 0.91
C LEU A 69 -4.65 -5.63 0.71
N ASP A 70 -5.97 -5.57 0.66
CA ASP A 70 -6.82 -6.75 0.43
C ASP A 70 -6.56 -7.36 -0.96
N VAL A 71 -6.43 -6.52 -1.99
CA VAL A 71 -6.08 -6.98 -3.35
C VAL A 71 -4.68 -7.59 -3.38
N LEU A 72 -3.74 -7.03 -2.62
CA LEU A 72 -2.38 -7.54 -2.50
C LEU A 72 -2.35 -8.91 -1.80
N MET A 73 -3.11 -9.08 -0.72
CA MET A 73 -3.26 -10.35 -0.02
C MET A 73 -3.88 -11.44 -0.91
N ASP A 74 -4.89 -11.07 -1.70
CA ASP A 74 -5.49 -11.97 -2.69
C ASP A 74 -4.47 -12.45 -3.74
N ALA A 75 -3.58 -11.56 -4.19
CA ALA A 75 -2.51 -11.89 -5.12
C ALA A 75 -1.46 -12.81 -4.50
N ILE A 76 -1.02 -12.53 -3.27
CA ILE A 76 -0.10 -13.37 -2.51
C ILE A 76 -0.68 -14.78 -2.35
N LYS A 77 -1.95 -14.89 -1.95
CA LYS A 77 -2.62 -16.18 -1.79
C LYS A 77 -2.72 -16.95 -3.10
N LYS A 78 -3.15 -16.29 -4.19
CA LYS A 78 -3.27 -16.94 -5.51
C LYS A 78 -1.94 -17.39 -6.11
N SER A 79 -0.85 -16.70 -5.78
CA SER A 79 0.49 -17.10 -6.21
C SER A 79 1.00 -18.38 -5.54
N GLY A 80 0.36 -18.82 -4.44
CA GLY A 80 0.80 -19.98 -3.66
C GLY A 80 1.92 -19.67 -2.65
N HIS A 81 2.25 -18.39 -2.44
CA HIS A 81 3.35 -17.94 -1.57
C HIS A 81 2.88 -17.35 -0.23
N GLU A 82 1.66 -17.67 0.19
CA GLU A 82 1.15 -17.32 1.52
C GLU A 82 2.11 -17.85 2.61
N GLY A 83 2.47 -16.99 3.57
CA GLY A 83 3.44 -17.29 4.62
C GLY A 83 4.91 -17.07 4.24
N LYS A 84 5.27 -17.04 2.94
CA LYS A 84 6.63 -16.67 2.49
C LYS A 84 6.80 -15.18 2.21
N VAL A 85 5.70 -14.49 1.91
CA VAL A 85 5.68 -13.06 1.59
C VAL A 85 5.13 -12.26 2.76
N LYS A 86 5.82 -11.17 3.08
CA LYS A 86 5.40 -10.13 4.03
C LYS A 86 5.15 -8.82 3.28
N ILE A 87 4.62 -7.83 3.97
CA ILE A 87 4.29 -6.52 3.39
C ILE A 87 5.18 -5.43 4.02
N GLY A 88 5.56 -4.47 3.19
CA GLY A 88 6.18 -3.22 3.59
C GLY A 88 5.40 -2.07 2.96
N THR A 89 5.55 -0.88 3.52
CA THR A 89 4.96 0.34 2.94
C THR A 89 5.90 1.49 3.16
N ASP A 90 6.04 2.32 2.13
CA ASP A 90 6.43 3.71 2.30
C ASP A 90 5.15 4.55 2.33
N VAL A 91 4.93 5.19 3.48
CA VAL A 91 3.77 6.03 3.71
C VAL A 91 4.00 7.41 3.08
N ALA A 92 5.22 7.94 3.12
CA ALA A 92 5.56 9.33 2.81
C ALA A 92 4.61 10.34 3.50
N ALA A 93 4.44 10.22 4.83
CA ALA A 93 3.36 10.91 5.55
C ALA A 93 3.45 12.45 5.51
N SER A 94 4.64 13.00 5.31
CA SER A 94 4.87 14.43 5.10
C SER A 94 4.04 14.99 3.94
N GLU A 95 3.80 14.21 2.87
CA GLU A 95 3.04 14.63 1.69
C GLU A 95 1.57 14.95 2.00
N PHE A 96 1.04 14.38 3.07
CA PHE A 96 -0.34 14.58 3.50
C PHE A 96 -0.47 15.12 4.92
N TYR A 97 0.64 15.58 5.51
CA TYR A 97 0.62 16.30 6.77
C TYR A 97 0.08 17.73 6.58
N LYS A 98 -0.77 18.16 7.50
CA LYS A 98 -1.30 19.52 7.61
C LYS A 98 -0.75 20.12 8.89
N ALA A 99 0.29 20.93 8.73
CA ALA A 99 0.94 21.63 9.84
C ALA A 99 -0.06 22.51 10.61
N ASP A 100 -0.97 23.18 9.89
CA ASP A 100 -2.13 23.81 10.49
C ASP A 100 -3.12 22.73 10.97
N GLY A 101 -3.29 22.65 12.29
CA GLY A 101 -4.08 21.60 12.94
C GLY A 101 -3.28 20.36 13.38
N LYS A 102 -2.02 20.18 12.93
CA LYS A 102 -1.15 19.05 13.27
C LYS A 102 -1.80 17.68 13.03
N VAL A 103 -2.40 17.52 11.86
CA VAL A 103 -3.11 16.30 11.44
C VAL A 103 -2.62 15.79 10.10
N TYR A 104 -2.83 14.51 9.84
CA TYR A 104 -2.53 13.80 8.60
C TYR A 104 -3.83 13.54 7.85
N ASP A 105 -3.93 13.95 6.59
CA ASP A 105 -5.15 13.82 5.78
C ASP A 105 -5.06 12.60 4.85
N LEU A 106 -5.71 11.50 5.23
CA LEU A 106 -5.69 10.26 4.44
C LEU A 106 -6.50 10.33 3.14
N ASP A 107 -7.14 11.45 2.84
CA ASP A 107 -7.85 11.72 1.58
C ASP A 107 -7.40 13.04 0.97
N PHE A 108 -6.15 13.48 1.21
CA PHE A 108 -5.65 14.82 0.86
C PHE A 108 -5.76 15.23 -0.62
N LYS A 109 -5.93 14.27 -1.53
CA LYS A 109 -6.14 14.50 -2.97
C LYS A 109 -7.59 14.81 -3.31
N ASN A 110 -8.51 14.53 -2.40
CA ASN A 110 -9.91 14.90 -2.50
C ASN A 110 -10.08 16.33 -1.96
N PRO A 111 -10.52 17.30 -2.80
CA PRO A 111 -10.77 18.66 -2.33
C PRO A 111 -11.84 18.72 -1.24
N ASP A 112 -12.71 17.71 -1.17
CA ASP A 112 -13.80 17.58 -0.19
C ASP A 112 -13.45 16.60 0.95
N SER A 113 -12.17 16.49 1.33
CA SER A 113 -11.73 15.62 2.43
C SER A 113 -12.44 15.95 3.75
N THR A 114 -12.97 14.92 4.41
CA THR A 114 -13.78 15.07 5.61
C THR A 114 -12.95 15.07 6.89
N ALA A 115 -13.56 15.43 8.02
CA ALA A 115 -12.88 15.42 9.31
C ALA A 115 -12.45 13.99 9.73
N GLU A 116 -13.19 12.97 9.34
CA GLU A 116 -12.88 11.57 9.67
C GLU A 116 -11.62 11.07 8.96
N MET A 117 -11.24 11.65 7.81
CA MET A 117 -10.02 11.30 7.09
C MET A 117 -8.78 11.98 7.67
N LYS A 118 -8.96 12.98 8.54
CA LYS A 118 -7.88 13.69 9.24
C LYS A 118 -7.57 12.98 10.54
N LYS A 119 -6.32 12.55 10.69
CA LYS A 119 -5.83 11.80 11.85
C LYS A 119 -4.76 12.60 12.58
N THR A 120 -4.85 12.70 13.89
CA THR A 120 -3.70 13.06 14.71
C THR A 120 -2.63 11.97 14.63
N ALA A 121 -1.39 12.27 15.01
CA ALA A 121 -0.32 11.26 15.07
C ALA A 121 -0.73 10.03 15.91
N LYS A 122 -1.46 10.23 17.02
CA LYS A 122 -1.95 9.13 17.87
C LYS A 122 -2.96 8.25 17.15
N GLU A 123 -3.91 8.84 16.44
CA GLU A 123 -4.90 8.07 15.67
C GLU A 123 -4.25 7.35 14.48
N LEU A 124 -3.23 7.96 13.88
CA LEU A 124 -2.44 7.34 12.81
C LEU A 124 -1.62 6.14 13.32
N ILE A 125 -1.07 6.21 14.54
CA ILE A 125 -0.45 5.05 15.21
C ILE A 125 -1.47 3.91 15.36
N GLU A 126 -2.68 4.20 15.83
CA GLU A 126 -3.72 3.16 15.98
C GLU A 126 -4.16 2.60 14.62
N TYR A 127 -4.17 3.43 13.58
CA TYR A 127 -4.40 3.00 12.21
C TYR A 127 -3.33 1.99 11.74
N TYR A 128 -2.04 2.29 11.94
CA TYR A 128 -0.95 1.35 11.63
C TYR A 128 -0.98 0.09 12.47
N LYS A 129 -1.30 0.17 13.77
CA LYS A 129 -1.49 -1.03 14.62
C LYS A 129 -2.60 -1.92 14.07
N SER A 130 -3.68 -1.33 13.56
CA SER A 130 -4.75 -2.09 12.94
C SER A 130 -4.27 -2.85 11.69
N TRP A 131 -3.34 -2.28 10.91
CA TRP A 131 -2.70 -2.98 9.80
C TRP A 131 -1.82 -4.13 10.28
N LEU A 132 -0.97 -3.89 11.27
CA LEU A 132 -0.09 -4.92 11.83
C LEU A 132 -0.87 -6.12 12.39
N SER A 133 -2.12 -5.89 12.85
CA SER A 133 -3.00 -6.97 13.32
C SER A 133 -3.70 -7.75 12.20
N LYS A 134 -3.87 -7.16 11.01
CA LYS A 134 -4.66 -7.73 9.90
C LYS A 134 -3.80 -8.28 8.77
N TYR A 135 -2.64 -7.68 8.55
CA TYR A 135 -1.77 -7.93 7.41
C TYR A 135 -0.35 -8.24 7.90
N PRO A 136 0.43 -9.03 7.14
CA PRO A 136 1.75 -9.47 7.57
C PRO A 136 2.83 -8.39 7.33
N PHE A 137 2.61 -7.18 7.86
CA PHE A 137 3.56 -6.09 7.79
C PHE A 137 4.84 -6.38 8.61
N VAL A 138 5.99 -6.03 8.04
CA VAL A 138 7.29 -6.13 8.72
C VAL A 138 8.13 -4.85 8.60
N SER A 139 7.70 -3.88 7.78
CA SER A 139 8.36 -2.58 7.61
C SER A 139 7.33 -1.49 7.35
N ILE A 140 7.52 -0.33 7.96
CA ILE A 140 6.79 0.92 7.68
C ILE A 140 7.83 2.03 7.61
N GLU A 141 7.97 2.63 6.45
CA GLU A 141 8.83 3.77 6.15
C GLU A 141 8.02 5.07 6.16
N ASP A 142 8.66 6.15 6.61
CA ASP A 142 8.11 7.51 6.76
C ASP A 142 6.66 7.58 7.30
N PRO A 143 6.39 6.96 8.48
CA PRO A 143 5.04 6.88 9.05
C PRO A 143 4.50 8.23 9.55
N PHE A 144 5.35 9.24 9.67
CA PHE A 144 5.01 10.56 10.19
C PHE A 144 5.70 11.64 9.35
N ASP A 145 5.36 12.89 9.64
CA ASP A 145 6.05 14.05 9.09
C ASP A 145 7.55 14.00 9.42
N GLN A 146 8.35 14.67 8.60
CA GLN A 146 9.80 14.65 8.65
C GLN A 146 10.42 15.34 9.89
N ASP A 147 9.63 16.09 10.67
CA ASP A 147 10.02 16.88 11.86
C ASP A 147 9.23 16.47 13.12
#